data_AF-A0A4S2SGA4-F1
#
_entry.id   AF-A0A4S2SGA4-F1
#
_cell.length_a   1.000
_cell.length_b   1.000
_cell.length_c   1.000
_cell.angle_alpha   90.00
_cell.angle_beta   90.00
_cell.angle_gamma   90.00
#
_symmetry.space_group_name_H-M   'P 1'
#
loop_
_entity.id
_entity.type
_entity.pdbx_description
1 polymer ?
#
loop_
_entity_poly.entity_id
_entity_poly.type
_entity_poly.pdbx_seq_one_letter_code
_entity_poly.pdbx_strand_id
1 'polypeptide(L)'
;LDKTLDAGAVDGYIAIHQDGTVTLFSGKVDLGQGLRIAIRQMAAEELGIGVDKIEMIEGDIALTPDQGPTAGSSGVMRGGVQIRQAAATAREALLAMAAARLQKPASDLMVQDGVVRPKSGGAGLSFAELVGGKRFDLKVDAKAPLNNPQHYRVVGKPLLRPDVPAKVTGTHTYVHDVKLPGMLHGRVIRPAAEGANIVSVDQSSIKKFPGVK
;
A
#
# COMPACT_ATOMS: atom_id res chain seq x y z
N LEU A 1 12.95 1.74 -11.84
CA LEU A 1 12.55 2.82 -10.91
C LEU A 1 13.65 2.97 -9.89
N ASP A 2 14.44 4.04 -9.92
CA ASP A 2 15.45 4.34 -8.90
C ASP A 2 14.79 4.92 -7.63
N LYS A 3 13.83 4.20 -7.06
CA LYS A 3 12.90 4.72 -6.05
C LYS A 3 13.45 4.50 -4.63
N THR A 4 13.20 5.45 -3.73
CA THR A 4 13.52 5.27 -2.31
C THR A 4 12.64 4.21 -1.65
N LEU A 5 13.23 3.43 -0.73
CA LEU A 5 12.53 2.49 0.15
C LEU A 5 12.31 3.04 1.56
N ASP A 6 12.70 4.30 1.81
CA ASP A 6 12.55 4.96 3.10
C ASP A 6 11.05 5.12 3.44
N ALA A 7 10.63 4.42 4.50
CA ALA A 7 9.28 4.49 5.05
C ALA A 7 8.94 5.87 5.67
N GLY A 8 9.92 6.77 5.80
CA GLY A 8 9.75 8.17 6.19
C GLY A 8 9.63 9.13 5.01
N ALA A 9 9.73 8.68 3.76
CA ALA A 9 9.63 9.53 2.57
C ALA A 9 8.29 9.33 1.83
N VAL A 10 7.72 10.41 1.30
CA VAL A 10 6.48 10.36 0.50
C VAL A 10 6.69 9.48 -0.74
N ASP A 11 7.83 9.64 -1.42
CA ASP A 11 8.23 8.83 -2.57
C ASP A 11 8.48 7.36 -2.22
N GLY A 12 8.54 7.02 -0.94
CA GLY A 12 8.52 5.65 -0.45
C GLY A 12 7.18 4.97 -0.71
N TYR A 13 6.08 5.71 -0.73
CA TYR A 13 4.72 5.16 -0.85
C TYR A 13 3.98 5.57 -2.12
N ILE A 14 4.32 6.71 -2.74
CA ILE A 14 3.48 7.31 -3.79
C ILE A 14 4.37 7.80 -4.93
N ALA A 15 3.97 7.48 -6.16
CA ALA A 15 4.48 8.10 -7.38
C ALA A 15 3.31 8.61 -8.22
N ILE A 16 3.41 9.83 -8.73
CA ILE A 16 2.44 10.42 -9.66
C ILE A 16 3.04 10.40 -11.07
N HIS A 17 2.29 9.83 -12.01
CA HIS A 17 2.70 9.69 -13.40
C HIS A 17 2.27 10.87 -14.26
N GLN A 18 2.87 11.00 -15.43
CA GLN A 18 2.58 12.09 -16.38
C GLN A 18 1.15 12.05 -16.93
N ASP A 19 0.50 10.88 -16.92
CA ASP A 19 -0.89 10.70 -17.31
C ASP A 19 -1.90 10.99 -16.17
N GLY A 20 -1.39 11.38 -14.99
CA GLY A 20 -2.19 11.68 -13.81
C GLY A 20 -2.61 10.44 -13.01
N THR A 21 -2.17 9.24 -13.38
CA THR A 21 -2.34 8.05 -12.53
C THR A 21 -1.33 8.05 -11.38
N VAL A 22 -1.60 7.22 -10.37
CA VAL A 22 -0.79 7.10 -9.17
C VAL A 22 -0.42 5.64 -8.96
N THR A 23 0.87 5.37 -8.74
CA THR A 23 1.30 4.09 -8.17
C THR A 23 1.46 4.25 -6.67
N LEU A 24 0.79 3.36 -5.95
CA LEU A 24 0.86 3.20 -4.50
C LEU A 24 1.74 2.00 -4.16
N PHE A 25 2.70 2.18 -3.28
CA PHE A 25 3.63 1.15 -2.86
C PHE A 25 3.35 0.76 -1.41
N SER A 26 3.12 -0.52 -1.16
CA SER A 26 2.89 -1.02 0.18
C SER A 26 3.75 -2.24 0.47
N GLY A 27 4.45 -2.21 1.60
CA GLY A 27 5.09 -3.40 2.16
C GLY A 27 4.09 -4.40 2.73
N LYS A 28 2.81 -4.02 2.87
CA LYS A 28 1.75 -4.96 3.22
C LYS A 28 1.27 -5.71 1.99
N VAL A 29 0.98 -6.98 2.19
CA VAL A 29 0.46 -7.88 1.16
C VAL A 29 -0.98 -8.28 1.49
N ASP A 30 -1.86 -8.23 0.49
CA ASP A 30 -3.21 -8.80 0.57
C ASP A 30 -3.16 -10.32 0.39
N LEU A 31 -3.62 -11.04 1.40
CA LEU A 31 -3.65 -12.50 1.46
C LEU A 31 -5.08 -13.05 1.35
N GLY A 32 -6.09 -12.21 1.03
CA GLY A 32 -7.49 -12.61 1.08
C GLY A 32 -8.40 -11.57 1.73
N GLN A 33 -7.87 -10.80 2.67
CA GLN A 33 -8.62 -9.87 3.52
C GLN A 33 -9.14 -8.63 2.80
N GLY A 34 -8.70 -8.36 1.57
CA GLY A 34 -9.13 -7.19 0.79
C GLY A 34 -8.34 -5.92 1.12
N LEU A 35 -7.12 -6.07 1.65
CA LEU A 35 -6.26 -4.94 1.99
C LEU A 35 -5.95 -4.05 0.79
N ARG A 36 -5.78 -4.66 -0.39
CA ARG A 36 -5.51 -3.92 -1.61
C ARG A 36 -6.65 -3.01 -2.05
N ILE A 37 -7.86 -3.28 -1.58
CA ILE A 37 -9.02 -2.41 -1.79
C ILE A 37 -8.99 -1.30 -0.75
N ALA A 38 -8.94 -1.67 0.53
CA ALA A 38 -9.00 -0.72 1.64
C ALA A 38 -7.88 0.32 1.57
N ILE A 39 -6.62 -0.09 1.37
CA ILE A 39 -5.47 0.82 1.31
C ILE A 39 -5.57 1.76 0.11
N ARG A 40 -6.00 1.27 -1.07
CA ARG A 40 -6.21 2.14 -2.24
C ARG A 40 -7.32 3.15 -2.02
N GLN A 41 -8.44 2.75 -1.40
CA GLN A 41 -9.51 3.68 -1.04
C GLN A 41 -9.01 4.76 -0.09
N MET A 42 -8.25 4.35 0.94
CA MET A 42 -7.66 5.26 1.90
C MET A 42 -6.73 6.29 1.24
N ALA A 43 -5.85 5.86 0.34
CA ALA A 43 -4.96 6.76 -0.40
C ALA A 43 -5.73 7.67 -1.38
N ALA A 44 -6.69 7.11 -2.13
CA ALA A 44 -7.53 7.85 -3.08
C ALA A 44 -8.33 8.95 -2.40
N GLU A 45 -8.88 8.65 -1.22
CA GLU A 45 -9.62 9.62 -0.42
C GLU A 45 -8.72 10.78 0.00
N GLU A 46 -7.54 10.49 0.54
CA GLU A 46 -6.59 11.54 0.94
C GLU A 46 -6.07 12.33 -0.25
N LEU A 47 -5.87 11.71 -1.41
CA LEU A 47 -5.42 12.39 -2.64
C LEU A 47 -6.56 13.09 -3.38
N GLY A 48 -7.84 12.88 -3.02
CA GLY A 48 -8.98 13.45 -3.73
C GLY A 48 -9.11 12.97 -5.19
N ILE A 49 -8.76 11.70 -5.45
CA ILE A 49 -8.82 11.05 -6.78
C ILE A 49 -9.72 9.82 -6.75
N GLY A 50 -10.10 9.33 -7.94
CA GLY A 50 -10.77 8.05 -8.07
C GLY A 50 -9.84 6.86 -7.79
N VAL A 51 -10.37 5.77 -7.24
CA VAL A 51 -9.58 4.55 -6.97
C VAL A 51 -9.09 3.89 -8.23
N ASP A 52 -9.81 4.06 -9.34
CA ASP A 52 -9.46 3.64 -10.69
C ASP A 52 -8.17 4.31 -11.21
N LYS A 53 -7.77 5.44 -10.61
CA LYS A 53 -6.50 6.12 -10.91
C LYS A 53 -5.32 5.58 -10.11
N ILE A 54 -5.53 4.60 -9.22
CA ILE A 54 -4.50 4.03 -8.36
C ILE A 54 -4.19 2.57 -8.74
N GLU A 55 -2.96 2.37 -9.21
CA GLU A 55 -2.31 1.07 -9.23
C GLU A 55 -1.58 0.84 -7.90
N MET A 56 -1.57 -0.41 -7.41
CA MET A 56 -0.89 -0.74 -6.16
C MET A 56 0.13 -1.87 -6.37
N ILE A 57 1.36 -1.63 -5.94
CA ILE A 57 2.43 -2.61 -5.87
C ILE A 57 2.59 -3.04 -4.40
N GLU A 58 2.56 -4.35 -4.17
CA GLU A 58 2.53 -4.98 -2.85
C GLU A 58 3.74 -5.91 -2.70
N GLY A 59 4.48 -5.80 -1.59
CA GLY A 59 5.47 -6.81 -1.17
C GLY A 59 6.68 -7.02 -2.08
N ASP A 60 6.89 -6.17 -3.08
CA ASP A 60 8.12 -6.17 -3.87
C ASP A 60 9.23 -5.48 -3.07
N ILE A 61 10.20 -6.24 -2.59
CA ILE A 61 11.28 -5.73 -1.72
C ILE A 61 12.20 -4.73 -2.40
N ALA A 62 12.19 -4.65 -3.73
CA ALA A 62 12.97 -3.67 -4.49
C ALA A 62 12.21 -2.35 -4.69
N LEU A 63 10.89 -2.33 -4.46
CA LEU A 63 10.03 -1.19 -4.77
C LEU A 63 9.24 -0.66 -3.57
N THR A 64 8.95 -1.51 -2.58
CA THR A 64 8.03 -1.19 -1.48
C THR A 64 8.79 -0.98 -0.16
N PRO A 65 8.34 -0.01 0.67
CA PRO A 65 8.96 0.23 1.96
C PRO A 65 8.63 -0.92 2.91
N ASP A 66 9.54 -1.23 3.84
CA ASP A 66 9.26 -2.24 4.86
C ASP A 66 8.18 -1.74 5.83
N GLN A 67 6.99 -2.35 5.77
CA GLN A 67 5.88 -2.11 6.69
C GLN A 67 5.69 -3.26 7.69
N GLY A 68 6.62 -4.22 7.72
CA GLY A 68 6.54 -5.47 8.46
C GLY A 68 5.43 -6.41 7.96
N PRO A 69 5.30 -7.60 8.56
CA PRO A 69 4.42 -8.65 8.05
C PRO A 69 2.93 -8.25 8.07
N THR A 70 2.16 -8.81 7.15
CA THR A 70 0.69 -8.83 7.24
C THR A 70 0.26 -9.86 8.30
N ALA A 71 0.30 -9.45 9.57
CA ALA A 71 -0.12 -10.26 10.72
C ALA A 71 -0.70 -9.37 11.85
N GLY A 72 -1.39 -9.97 12.81
CA GLY A 72 -1.90 -9.29 14.01
C GLY A 72 -2.80 -8.09 13.70
N SER A 73 -3.66 -8.21 12.68
CA SER A 73 -4.58 -7.15 12.20
C SER A 73 -3.89 -5.83 11.83
N SER A 74 -2.61 -5.88 11.47
CA SER A 74 -1.79 -4.68 11.26
C SER A 74 -1.91 -4.01 9.90
N GLY A 75 -2.57 -4.67 8.93
CA GLY A 75 -2.67 -4.18 7.54
C GLY A 75 -3.20 -2.75 7.47
N VAL A 76 -4.44 -2.54 7.89
CA VAL A 76 -5.05 -1.19 7.95
C VAL A 76 -4.51 -0.39 9.13
N MET A 77 -4.42 -1.02 10.32
CA MET A 77 -4.08 -0.32 11.57
C MET A 77 -2.70 0.35 11.57
N ARG A 78 -1.72 -0.22 10.85
CA ARG A 78 -0.37 0.34 10.74
C ARG A 78 -0.07 0.73 9.30
N GLY A 79 -0.17 -0.24 8.38
CA GLY A 79 0.23 -0.02 6.99
C GLY A 79 -0.63 1.03 6.28
N GLY A 80 -1.95 0.94 6.46
CA GLY A 80 -2.90 1.90 5.93
C GLY A 80 -2.71 3.30 6.51
N VAL A 81 -2.42 3.43 7.82
CA VAL A 81 -2.18 4.74 8.46
C VAL A 81 -0.93 5.42 7.89
N GLN A 82 0.18 4.69 7.73
CA GLN A 82 1.41 5.22 7.12
C GLN A 82 1.16 5.76 5.71
N ILE A 83 0.44 4.98 4.89
CA ILE A 83 0.12 5.37 3.51
C ILE A 83 -0.83 6.58 3.47
N ARG A 84 -1.84 6.63 4.34
CA ARG A 84 -2.73 7.80 4.44
C ARG A 84 -1.96 9.06 4.78
N GLN A 85 -1.00 8.96 5.68
CA GLN A 85 -0.20 10.11 6.08
C GLN A 85 0.70 10.59 4.94
N ALA A 86 1.32 9.67 4.19
CA ALA A 86 2.08 10.00 2.99
C ALA A 86 1.18 10.65 1.92
N ALA A 87 -0.03 10.15 1.72
CA ALA A 87 -1.01 10.70 0.77
C ALA A 87 -1.48 12.11 1.16
N ALA A 88 -1.76 12.34 2.44
CA ALA A 88 -2.10 13.66 2.96
C ALA A 88 -0.92 14.64 2.79
N THR A 89 0.30 14.20 3.12
CA THR A 89 1.52 15.01 2.92
C THR A 89 1.70 15.40 1.45
N ALA A 90 1.52 14.44 0.53
CA ALA A 90 1.58 14.68 -0.91
C ALA A 90 0.49 15.68 -1.36
N ARG A 91 -0.74 15.55 -0.85
CA ARG A 91 -1.84 16.47 -1.15
C ARG A 91 -1.52 17.91 -0.73
N GLU A 92 -1.00 18.11 0.49
CA GLU A 92 -0.61 19.45 0.96
C GLU A 92 0.51 20.05 0.10
N ALA A 93 1.48 19.24 -0.34
CA ALA A 93 2.52 19.69 -1.26
C ALA A 93 1.94 20.12 -2.62
N LEU A 94 1.00 19.35 -3.17
CA LEU A 94 0.31 19.68 -4.42
C LEU A 94 -0.50 20.98 -4.29
N LEU A 95 -1.20 21.18 -3.17
CA LEU A 95 -1.90 22.42 -2.86
C LEU A 95 -0.94 23.61 -2.79
N ALA A 96 0.21 23.45 -2.14
CA ALA A 96 1.23 24.50 -2.05
C ALA A 96 1.83 24.85 -3.43
N MET A 97 2.15 23.84 -4.25
CA MET A 97 2.64 24.05 -5.63
C MET A 97 1.60 24.79 -6.48
N ALA A 98 0.33 24.41 -6.37
CA ALA A 98 -0.76 25.06 -7.10
C ALA A 98 -1.00 26.49 -6.59
N ALA A 99 -0.94 26.72 -5.29
CA ALA A 99 -1.06 28.06 -4.68
C ALA A 99 -0.01 29.02 -5.24
N ALA A 100 1.25 28.57 -5.33
CA ALA A 100 2.33 29.35 -5.91
C ALA A 100 2.10 29.67 -7.39
N ARG A 101 1.66 28.69 -8.19
CA ARG A 101 1.47 28.88 -9.65
C ARG A 101 0.22 29.67 -10.01
N LEU A 102 -0.87 29.48 -9.27
CA LEU A 102 -2.13 30.19 -9.47
C LEU A 102 -2.14 31.56 -8.76
N GLN A 103 -1.10 31.87 -7.98
CA GLN A 103 -1.02 33.08 -7.15
C GLN A 103 -2.25 33.25 -6.26
N LYS A 104 -2.67 32.17 -5.62
CA LYS A 104 -3.84 32.12 -4.72
C LYS A 104 -3.48 31.49 -3.39
N PRO A 105 -4.09 31.90 -2.27
CA PRO A 105 -3.95 31.21 -1.00
C PRO A 105 -4.34 29.73 -1.11
N ALA A 106 -3.60 28.84 -0.47
CA ALA A 106 -3.94 27.41 -0.45
C ALA A 106 -5.34 27.14 0.15
N SER A 107 -5.81 28.01 1.06
CA SER A 107 -7.16 27.98 1.63
C SER A 107 -8.27 28.15 0.58
N ASP A 108 -7.96 28.77 -0.56
CA ASP A 108 -8.91 29.06 -1.64
C ASP A 108 -8.87 27.98 -2.72
N LEU A 109 -8.02 26.97 -2.56
CA LEU A 109 -7.88 25.85 -3.47
C LEU A 109 -8.55 24.59 -2.90
N MET A 110 -8.97 23.72 -3.81
CA MET A 110 -9.47 22.39 -3.48
C MET A 110 -8.88 21.37 -4.45
N VAL A 111 -8.79 20.14 -3.97
CA VAL A 111 -8.44 18.99 -4.80
C VAL A 111 -9.71 18.31 -5.24
N GLN A 112 -9.85 18.11 -6.55
CA GLN A 112 -10.97 17.38 -7.12
C GLN A 112 -10.52 16.62 -8.37
N ASP A 113 -10.70 15.30 -8.34
CA ASP A 113 -10.50 14.39 -9.46
C ASP A 113 -9.09 14.52 -10.09
N GLY A 114 -8.07 14.62 -9.23
CA GLY A 114 -6.65 14.71 -9.63
C GLY A 114 -6.20 16.10 -10.09
N VAL A 115 -7.02 17.11 -9.86
CA VAL A 115 -6.76 18.51 -10.23
C VAL A 115 -6.90 19.40 -9.00
N VAL A 116 -5.91 20.25 -8.77
CA VAL A 116 -6.00 21.35 -7.81
C VAL A 116 -6.60 22.56 -8.50
N ARG A 117 -7.72 23.08 -7.99
CA ARG A 117 -8.47 24.18 -8.63
C ARG A 117 -9.00 25.19 -7.61
N PRO A 118 -9.23 26.45 -8.01
CA PRO A 118 -9.86 27.45 -7.14
C PRO A 118 -11.29 27.05 -6.75
N LYS A 119 -11.65 27.24 -5.48
CA LYS A 119 -13.01 27.03 -4.96
C LYS A 119 -14.04 27.95 -5.61
N SER A 120 -13.61 29.13 -6.05
CA SER A 120 -14.42 30.10 -6.79
C SER A 120 -14.76 29.67 -8.22
N GLY A 121 -14.20 28.54 -8.70
CA GLY A 121 -14.23 28.14 -10.10
C GLY A 121 -13.09 28.76 -10.92
N GLY A 122 -12.80 28.13 -12.06
CA GLY A 122 -11.73 28.51 -12.99
C GLY A 122 -10.82 27.35 -13.37
N ALA A 123 -9.77 27.66 -14.14
CA ALA A 123 -8.76 26.68 -14.53
C ALA A 123 -8.01 26.14 -13.31
N GLY A 124 -7.74 24.84 -13.31
CA GLY A 124 -6.94 24.16 -12.32
C GLY A 124 -5.66 23.59 -12.92
N LEU A 125 -4.84 22.98 -12.07
CA LEU A 125 -3.61 22.28 -12.45
C LEU A 125 -3.72 20.82 -12.02
N SER A 126 -3.52 19.91 -12.96
CA SER A 126 -3.46 18.48 -12.67
C SER A 126 -2.25 18.15 -11.79
N PHE A 127 -2.32 17.02 -11.10
CA PHE A 127 -1.18 16.52 -10.32
C PHE A 127 0.06 16.31 -11.19
N ALA A 128 -0.11 15.80 -12.40
CA ALA A 128 0.96 15.60 -13.36
C ALA A 128 1.67 16.91 -13.72
N GLU A 129 0.91 17.99 -13.97
CA GLU A 129 1.47 19.32 -14.24
C GLU A 129 2.22 19.86 -13.02
N LEU A 130 1.68 19.67 -11.81
CA LEU A 130 2.27 20.15 -10.56
C LEU A 130 3.60 19.44 -10.26
N VAL A 131 3.62 18.11 -10.34
CA VAL A 131 4.81 17.30 -10.10
C VAL A 131 5.83 17.44 -11.23
N GLY A 132 5.38 17.57 -12.48
CA GLY A 132 6.23 17.83 -13.64
C GLY A 132 7.26 16.73 -13.91
N GLY A 133 6.90 15.46 -13.64
CA GLY A 133 7.79 14.30 -13.81
C GLY A 133 8.91 14.18 -12.77
N LYS A 134 8.87 14.98 -11.70
CA LYS A 134 9.83 14.93 -10.59
C LYS A 134 9.31 14.06 -9.45
N ARG A 135 10.16 13.84 -8.45
CA ARG A 135 9.77 13.29 -7.16
C ARG A 135 9.25 14.39 -6.25
N PHE A 136 8.56 14.00 -5.18
CA PHE A 136 8.20 14.94 -4.13
C PHE A 136 9.45 15.39 -3.36
N ASP A 137 10.36 14.45 -3.08
CA ASP A 137 11.55 14.64 -2.22
C ASP A 137 11.15 15.19 -0.84
N LEU A 138 10.05 14.67 -0.30
CA LEU A 138 9.46 15.08 0.98
C LEU A 138 9.53 13.96 2.01
N LYS A 139 9.79 14.35 3.27
CA LYS A 139 9.50 13.49 4.41
C LYS A 139 8.00 13.46 4.66
N VAL A 140 7.48 12.29 5.04
CA VAL A 140 6.10 12.14 5.51
C VAL A 140 5.92 12.99 6.77
N ASP A 141 4.98 13.92 6.74
CA ASP A 141 4.62 14.70 7.91
C ASP A 141 3.54 13.93 8.68
N ALA A 142 3.87 13.46 9.88
CA ALA A 142 2.95 12.76 10.78
C ALA A 142 1.74 13.61 11.22
N LYS A 143 1.77 14.92 11.00
CA LYS A 143 0.71 15.87 11.36
C LYS A 143 -0.01 16.46 10.16
N ALA A 144 0.31 16.05 8.93
CA ALA A 144 -0.44 16.51 7.76
C ALA A 144 -1.94 16.22 7.97
N PRO A 145 -2.81 17.21 7.74
CA PRO A 145 -4.23 17.08 8.04
C PRO A 145 -4.85 15.96 7.21
N LEU A 146 -5.65 15.10 7.83
CA LEU A 146 -6.38 14.06 7.12
C LEU A 146 -7.76 14.56 6.69
N ASN A 147 -8.29 14.00 5.61
CA ASN A 147 -9.66 14.31 5.19
C ASN A 147 -10.69 13.88 6.26
N ASN A 148 -11.71 14.70 6.45
CA ASN A 148 -12.79 14.45 7.42
C ASN A 148 -13.61 13.22 6.98
N PRO A 149 -13.73 12.17 7.84
CA PRO A 149 -14.53 10.98 7.54
C PRO A 149 -15.98 11.24 7.12
N GLN A 150 -16.59 12.32 7.60
CA GLN A 150 -17.97 12.69 7.24
C GLN A 150 -18.12 13.05 5.76
N HIS A 151 -17.03 13.41 5.09
CA HIS A 151 -17.03 13.83 3.69
C HIS A 151 -16.40 12.78 2.76
N TYR A 152 -16.17 11.56 3.25
CA TYR A 152 -15.57 10.51 2.44
C TYR A 152 -16.44 10.15 1.25
N ARG A 153 -15.82 10.17 0.06
CA ARG A 153 -16.46 9.85 -1.21
C ARG A 153 -16.23 8.41 -1.61
N VAL A 154 -15.09 7.85 -1.21
CA VAL A 154 -14.55 6.58 -1.70
C VAL A 154 -14.46 5.55 -0.57
N VAL A 155 -13.92 5.92 0.59
CA VAL A 155 -13.77 5.00 1.73
C VAL A 155 -15.14 4.53 2.20
N GLY A 156 -15.27 3.23 2.44
CA GLY A 156 -16.53 2.60 2.88
C GLY A 156 -17.55 2.36 1.75
N LYS A 157 -17.24 2.73 0.51
CA LYS A 157 -18.06 2.36 -0.66
C LYS A 157 -17.69 0.96 -1.16
N PRO A 158 -18.67 0.15 -1.61
CA PRO A 158 -18.37 -1.14 -2.22
C PRO A 158 -17.53 -0.97 -3.49
N LEU A 159 -16.48 -1.79 -3.63
CA LEU A 159 -15.71 -1.92 -4.86
C LEU A 159 -15.67 -3.40 -5.27
N LEU A 160 -15.82 -3.63 -6.57
CA LEU A 160 -15.67 -4.97 -7.13
C LEU A 160 -14.26 -5.48 -6.88
N ARG A 161 -14.19 -6.70 -6.35
CA ARG A 161 -12.94 -7.38 -6.07
C ARG A 161 -12.60 -8.37 -7.18
N PRO A 162 -11.70 -8.02 -8.11
CA PRO A 162 -11.34 -8.91 -9.22
C PRO A 162 -10.68 -10.22 -8.74
N ASP A 163 -10.14 -10.23 -7.52
CA ASP A 163 -9.52 -11.41 -6.92
C ASP A 163 -10.53 -12.40 -6.29
N VAL A 164 -11.77 -11.96 -5.99
CA VAL A 164 -12.76 -12.81 -5.33
C VAL A 164 -13.17 -14.02 -6.17
N PRO A 165 -13.54 -13.90 -7.46
CA PRO A 165 -13.94 -15.05 -8.27
C PRO A 165 -12.91 -16.18 -8.25
N ALA A 166 -11.62 -15.87 -8.40
CA ALA A 166 -10.57 -16.87 -8.38
C ALA A 166 -10.42 -17.55 -7.00
N LYS A 167 -10.58 -16.77 -5.92
CA LYS A 167 -10.48 -17.28 -4.54
C LYS A 167 -11.66 -18.20 -4.18
N VAL A 168 -12.88 -17.84 -4.56
CA VAL A 168 -14.08 -18.66 -4.25
C VAL A 168 -14.19 -19.90 -5.13
N THR A 169 -13.62 -19.87 -6.33
CA THR A 169 -13.58 -21.03 -7.24
C THR A 169 -12.36 -21.93 -7.03
N GLY A 170 -11.44 -21.58 -6.12
CA GLY A 170 -10.23 -22.36 -5.86
C GLY A 170 -9.19 -22.30 -6.98
N THR A 171 -9.28 -21.33 -7.88
CA THR A 171 -8.34 -21.14 -9.00
C THR A 171 -7.23 -20.15 -8.68
N HIS A 172 -7.36 -19.39 -7.59
CA HIS A 172 -6.30 -18.52 -7.10
C HIS A 172 -5.14 -19.33 -6.50
N THR A 173 -3.94 -19.13 -7.02
CA THR A 173 -2.71 -19.75 -6.49
C THR A 173 -2.16 -18.89 -5.35
N TYR A 174 -2.21 -19.42 -4.13
CA TYR A 174 -1.51 -18.86 -2.98
C TYR A 174 -0.05 -19.32 -2.98
N VAL A 175 0.79 -18.64 -2.20
CA VAL A 175 2.20 -19.05 -2.02
C VAL A 175 2.34 -20.50 -1.53
N HIS A 176 1.36 -20.99 -0.76
CA HIS A 176 1.32 -22.36 -0.26
C HIS A 176 1.04 -23.41 -1.35
N ASP A 177 0.53 -22.99 -2.51
CA ASP A 177 0.22 -23.86 -3.64
C ASP A 177 1.42 -24.03 -4.59
N VAL A 178 2.47 -23.21 -4.43
CA VAL A 178 3.69 -23.25 -5.24
C VAL A 178 4.40 -24.59 -5.03
N LYS A 179 4.66 -25.30 -6.13
CA LYS A 179 5.45 -26.53 -6.15
C LYS A 179 6.68 -26.34 -7.01
N LEU A 180 7.86 -26.62 -6.45
CA LEU A 180 9.13 -26.61 -7.16
C LEU A 180 9.62 -28.05 -7.39
N PRO A 181 10.37 -28.32 -8.48
CA PRO A 181 11.03 -29.60 -8.67
C PRO A 181 11.87 -29.98 -7.43
N GLY A 182 11.60 -31.14 -6.84
CA GLY A 182 12.30 -31.62 -5.64
C GLY A 182 11.94 -30.93 -4.32
N MET A 183 10.86 -30.14 -4.27
CA MET A 183 10.42 -29.46 -3.04
C MET A 183 10.13 -30.46 -1.91
N LEU A 184 10.73 -30.23 -0.74
CA LEU A 184 10.47 -30.97 0.50
C LEU A 184 9.45 -30.22 1.36
N HIS A 185 8.63 -30.95 2.10
CA HIS A 185 7.70 -30.39 3.08
C HIS A 185 8.27 -30.55 4.49
N GLY A 186 8.51 -29.43 5.17
CA GLY A 186 8.96 -29.43 6.56
C GLY A 186 7.80 -29.56 7.55
N ARG A 187 7.99 -30.33 8.62
CA ARG A 187 7.08 -30.35 9.78
C ARG A 187 7.82 -29.85 11.01
N VAL A 188 7.30 -28.79 11.62
CA VAL A 188 7.86 -28.26 12.87
C VAL A 188 7.46 -29.17 14.04
N ILE A 189 8.45 -29.74 14.72
CA ILE A 189 8.28 -30.39 16.02
C ILE A 189 8.44 -29.32 17.09
N ARG A 190 7.38 -29.05 17.85
CA ARG A 190 7.39 -28.07 18.93
C ARG A 190 7.83 -28.74 20.24
N PRO A 191 8.60 -28.05 21.09
CA PRO A 191 8.97 -28.57 22.40
C PRO A 191 7.74 -28.77 23.28
N ALA A 192 7.84 -29.67 24.25
CA ALA A 192 6.78 -29.93 25.22
C ALA A 192 6.55 -28.76 26.20
N ALA A 193 7.57 -27.92 26.41
CA ALA A 193 7.52 -26.77 27.30
C ALA A 193 8.41 -25.62 26.79
N GLU A 194 8.11 -24.41 27.23
CA GLU A 194 8.94 -23.23 26.99
C GLU A 194 10.33 -23.39 27.61
N GLY A 195 11.37 -22.91 26.92
CA GLY A 195 12.77 -23.03 27.37
C GLY A 195 13.41 -24.42 27.19
N ALA A 196 12.69 -25.40 26.63
CA ALA A 196 13.29 -26.71 26.34
C ALA A 196 14.36 -26.63 25.24
N ASN A 197 15.46 -27.36 25.44
CA ASN A 197 16.54 -27.48 24.47
C ASN A 197 16.46 -28.83 23.74
N ILE A 198 16.84 -28.84 22.45
CA ILE A 198 17.01 -30.09 21.71
C ILE A 198 18.22 -30.82 22.28
N VAL A 199 18.00 -32.01 22.85
CA VAL A 199 19.07 -32.86 23.39
C VAL A 199 19.64 -33.78 22.31
N SER A 200 18.75 -34.41 21.54
CA SER A 200 19.12 -35.31 20.43
C SER A 200 17.95 -35.44 19.46
N VAL A 201 18.23 -35.97 18.26
CA VAL A 201 17.24 -36.28 17.23
C VAL A 201 17.33 -37.78 16.92
N ASP A 202 16.26 -38.52 17.21
CA ASP A 202 16.16 -39.92 16.82
C ASP A 202 15.69 -40.06 15.36
N GLN A 203 16.65 -40.21 14.45
CA GLN A 203 16.38 -40.43 13.03
C GLN A 203 15.73 -41.80 12.74
N SER A 204 15.77 -42.76 13.67
CA SER A 204 15.14 -44.07 13.45
C SER A 204 13.61 -43.97 13.32
N SER A 205 13.01 -42.98 13.99
CA SER A 205 11.58 -42.70 13.96
C SER A 205 11.01 -42.39 12.57
N ILE A 206 11.85 -41.88 11.66
CA ILE A 206 11.46 -41.47 10.30
C ILE A 206 11.88 -42.46 9.20
N LYS A 207 12.72 -43.46 9.51
CA LYS A 207 13.30 -44.41 8.52
C LYS A 207 12.26 -45.14 7.66
N LYS A 208 11.05 -45.35 8.20
CA LYS A 208 9.96 -46.04 7.49
C LYS A 208 9.23 -45.19 6.45
N PHE A 209 9.49 -43.87 6.39
CA PHE A 209 8.80 -42.96 5.48
C PHE A 209 9.68 -42.67 4.26
N PRO A 210 9.29 -43.13 3.05
CA PRO A 210 10.05 -42.87 1.83
C PRO A 210 10.18 -41.38 1.54
N GLY A 211 11.39 -40.93 1.19
CA GLY A 211 11.65 -39.54 0.77
C GLY A 211 11.72 -38.51 1.91
N VAL A 212 11.54 -38.92 3.17
CA VAL A 212 11.74 -38.05 4.34
C VAL A 212 13.24 -37.91 4.62
N LYS A 213 13.68 -36.68 4.88
CA LYS A 213 15.05 -36.32 5.24
C LYS A 213 15.11 -35.75 6.66
#